data_AF-A0A3M6ULF2-F1
#
_entry.id   AF-A0A3M6ULF2-F1
#
_cell.length_a   1.000
_cell.length_b   1.000
_cell.length_c   1.000
_cell.angle_alpha   90.00
_cell.angle_beta   90.00
_cell.angle_gamma   90.00
#
_symmetry.space_group_name_H-M   'P 1'
#
loop_
_entity.id
_entity.type
_entity.pdbx_description
1 polymer ?
#
loop_
_entity_poly.entity_id
_entity_poly.type
_entity_poly.pdbx_seq_one_letter_code
_entity_poly.pdbx_strand_id
1 'polypeptide(L)'
;VPKHSPLRSPNGLCISPRSHSCAVNELEILIFDTDCTSGSTWFLLLKDGSLQHACSEMCVKPLKNDSIPTQGTPVGLSFSACDSQIHRFQKTSGMAYGKAIKYSPGGLCLQSVSGNAPAKGEVAALGRKCAEGSDAFKRVYTFPDPDCSYGLQTGLLSDSRLISSSVLGDSYTASYGRLRNRTSAWCPKDDDDDPYFQIDLGYVDEIRGLATQGHEAKYWFVRTFTLSFSLDGITWFNYTENGLGTKVFRGRSHPILVKPNTIEPSVTTRFLRINPVQWYGKPCLRVEVYRCSLRNGKNT
;
A
#
# COMPACT_ATOMS: atom_id res chain seq x y z
N VAL A 1 12.71 -9.07 10.62
CA VAL A 1 11.33 -9.29 11.12
C VAL A 1 10.44 -9.53 9.91
N PRO A 2 9.65 -10.61 9.85
CA PRO A 2 8.70 -10.82 8.77
C PRO A 2 7.68 -9.67 8.76
N LYS A 3 7.53 -8.96 7.65
CA LYS A 3 6.61 -7.81 7.56
C LYS A 3 5.19 -8.35 7.36
N HIS A 4 4.31 -8.12 8.33
CA HIS A 4 2.90 -8.47 8.27
C HIS A 4 2.14 -7.46 7.42
N SER A 5 1.24 -7.93 6.55
CA SER A 5 0.39 -7.03 5.76
C SER A 5 -0.95 -7.67 5.42
N PRO A 6 -2.05 -6.88 5.35
CA PRO A 6 -3.27 -7.36 4.73
C PRO A 6 -3.04 -7.75 3.27
N LEU A 7 -3.59 -8.90 2.88
CA LEU A 7 -3.75 -9.25 1.46
C LEU A 7 -4.99 -8.52 0.95
N ARG A 8 -4.91 -7.78 -0.16
CA ARG A 8 -6.03 -6.95 -0.63
C ARG A 8 -6.37 -7.19 -2.09
N SER A 9 -7.60 -6.86 -2.46
CA SER A 9 -8.05 -6.72 -3.84
C SER A 9 -7.86 -5.29 -4.36
N PRO A 10 -7.91 -5.07 -5.69
CA PRO A 10 -7.76 -3.74 -6.29
C PRO A 10 -8.81 -2.73 -5.88
N ASN A 11 -10.02 -3.20 -5.51
CA ASN A 11 -11.09 -2.33 -5.01
C ASN A 11 -10.95 -1.99 -3.51
N GLY A 12 -9.87 -2.44 -2.84
CA GLY A 12 -9.49 -2.00 -1.50
C GLY A 12 -9.91 -2.91 -0.35
N LEU A 13 -10.68 -3.97 -0.60
CA LEU A 13 -11.03 -4.99 0.39
C LEU A 13 -9.80 -5.84 0.74
N CYS A 14 -9.75 -6.37 1.94
CA CYS A 14 -8.71 -7.30 2.40
C CYS A 14 -9.26 -8.70 2.68
N ILE A 15 -8.36 -9.67 2.76
CA ILE A 15 -8.69 -10.99 3.29
C ILE A 15 -8.72 -10.93 4.82
N SER A 16 -9.71 -11.60 5.41
CA SER A 16 -9.91 -11.75 6.85
C SER A 16 -10.48 -13.14 7.16
N PRO A 17 -10.19 -13.72 8.34
CA PRO A 17 -11.05 -14.75 8.93
C PRO A 17 -12.49 -14.26 9.01
N ARG A 18 -13.46 -15.15 8.78
CA ARG A 18 -14.90 -14.82 8.90
C ARG A 18 -15.28 -14.43 10.33
N SER A 19 -14.58 -14.97 11.33
CA SER A 19 -14.74 -14.59 12.74
C SER A 19 -14.20 -13.20 13.07
N HIS A 20 -13.42 -12.58 12.17
CA HIS A 20 -12.70 -11.32 12.39
C HIS A 20 -11.75 -11.35 13.60
N SER A 21 -11.37 -12.54 14.07
CA SER A 21 -10.61 -12.76 15.31
C SER A 21 -9.23 -13.38 15.05
N CYS A 22 -8.34 -13.27 16.04
CA CYS A 22 -7.09 -14.03 16.09
C CYS A 22 -7.27 -15.43 16.71
N ALA A 23 -8.33 -15.62 17.51
CA ALA A 23 -8.75 -16.93 17.97
C ALA A 23 -9.66 -17.55 16.90
N VAL A 24 -9.07 -18.36 16.02
CA VAL A 24 -9.74 -18.98 14.87
C VAL A 24 -9.73 -20.50 14.99
N ASN A 25 -10.76 -21.14 14.44
CA ASN A 25 -10.94 -22.58 14.47
C ASN A 25 -10.30 -23.27 13.24
N GLU A 26 -10.19 -24.60 13.29
CA GLU A 26 -9.76 -25.41 12.14
C GLU A 26 -10.76 -25.23 10.98
N LEU A 27 -10.25 -25.09 9.76
CA LEU A 27 -11.04 -24.83 8.54
C LEU A 27 -11.81 -23.51 8.55
N GLU A 28 -11.40 -22.53 9.36
CA GLU A 28 -11.97 -21.18 9.35
C GLU A 28 -11.88 -20.57 7.93
N ILE A 29 -13.02 -20.23 7.34
CA ILE A 29 -13.11 -19.71 5.98
C ILE A 29 -12.59 -18.27 5.93
N LEU A 30 -11.79 -17.97 4.91
CA LEU A 30 -11.36 -16.62 4.61
C LEU A 30 -12.36 -15.90 3.70
N ILE A 31 -12.64 -14.64 4.02
CA ILE A 31 -13.57 -13.76 3.30
C ILE A 31 -12.91 -12.43 2.95
N PHE A 32 -13.55 -11.65 2.08
CA PHE A 32 -13.20 -10.27 1.81
C PHE A 32 -13.87 -9.32 2.80
N ASP A 33 -13.12 -8.37 3.36
CA ASP A 33 -13.59 -7.40 4.34
C ASP A 33 -13.13 -5.97 4.02
N THR A 34 -13.86 -5.01 4.56
CA THR A 34 -13.62 -3.58 4.52
C THR A 34 -12.70 -3.10 5.65
N ASP A 35 -12.71 -3.75 6.82
CA ASP A 35 -11.79 -3.40 7.89
C ASP A 35 -10.48 -4.15 7.71
N CYS A 36 -9.48 -3.42 7.23
CA CYS A 36 -8.17 -3.95 6.93
C CYS A 36 -7.08 -3.39 7.84
N THR A 37 -7.51 -2.84 8.97
CA THR A 37 -6.63 -2.24 9.98
C THR A 37 -6.46 -3.16 11.19
N SER A 38 -7.43 -4.05 11.43
CA SER A 38 -7.33 -5.08 12.46
C SER A 38 -6.15 -6.03 12.20
N GLY A 39 -5.44 -6.40 13.28
CA GLY A 39 -4.37 -7.40 13.25
C GLY A 39 -4.83 -8.78 12.77
N SER A 40 -6.13 -9.10 12.90
CA SER A 40 -6.74 -10.32 12.35
C SER A 40 -6.83 -10.34 10.81
N THR A 41 -6.47 -9.26 10.13
CA THR A 41 -6.43 -9.24 8.66
C THR A 41 -5.04 -9.43 8.08
N TRP A 42 -4.04 -9.65 8.94
CA TRP A 42 -2.65 -9.66 8.52
C TRP A 42 -2.20 -11.07 8.16
N PHE A 43 -1.46 -11.18 7.06
CA PHE A 43 -0.88 -12.44 6.61
C PHE A 43 0.60 -12.29 6.34
N LEU A 44 1.29 -13.42 6.40
CA LEU A 44 2.72 -13.55 6.17
C LEU A 44 2.97 -14.61 5.11
N LEU A 45 3.61 -14.22 4.01
CA LEU A 45 4.17 -15.18 3.06
C LEU A 45 5.62 -15.49 3.47
N LEU A 46 5.84 -16.71 3.97
CA LEU A 46 7.13 -17.21 4.43
C LEU A 46 8.05 -17.57 3.25
N LYS A 47 9.36 -17.71 3.52
CA LYS A 47 10.39 -18.00 2.49
C LYS A 47 10.23 -19.38 1.87
N ASP A 48 9.66 -20.34 2.62
CA ASP A 48 9.31 -21.68 2.14
C ASP A 48 8.06 -21.69 1.23
N GLY A 49 7.37 -20.55 1.13
CA GLY A 49 6.15 -20.37 0.37
C GLY A 49 4.88 -20.62 1.17
N SER A 50 4.96 -20.91 2.47
CA SER A 50 3.77 -21.02 3.30
C SER A 50 3.14 -19.66 3.55
N LEU A 51 1.82 -19.57 3.38
CA LEU A 51 1.05 -18.36 3.68
C LEU A 51 0.39 -18.55 5.05
N GLN A 52 0.70 -17.69 6.00
CA GLN A 52 0.30 -17.81 7.39
C GLN A 52 -0.54 -16.61 7.82
N HIS A 53 -1.57 -16.85 8.64
CA HIS A 53 -2.29 -15.78 9.34
C HIS A 53 -1.42 -15.27 10.49
N ALA A 54 -1.17 -13.95 10.51
CA ALA A 54 -0.10 -13.37 11.31
C ALA A 54 -0.30 -13.52 12.82
N CYS A 55 -1.54 -13.48 13.32
CA CYS A 55 -1.78 -13.52 14.76
C CYS A 55 -2.22 -14.89 15.29
N SER A 56 -2.87 -15.74 14.48
CA SER A 56 -3.19 -17.11 14.90
C SER A 56 -2.10 -18.12 14.55
N GLU A 57 -1.13 -17.71 13.73
CA GLU A 57 -0.05 -18.55 13.20
C GLU A 57 -0.55 -19.75 12.37
N MET A 58 -1.83 -19.80 12.03
CA MET A 58 -2.41 -20.87 11.22
C MET A 58 -2.12 -20.66 9.74
N CYS A 59 -1.93 -21.77 9.02
CA CYS A 59 -1.59 -21.75 7.61
C CYS A 59 -2.85 -21.61 6.75
N VAL A 60 -2.75 -20.85 5.67
CA VAL A 60 -3.77 -20.78 4.63
C VAL A 60 -3.67 -22.03 3.78
N LYS A 61 -4.78 -22.73 3.57
CA LYS A 61 -4.86 -23.88 2.67
C LYS A 61 -6.19 -23.91 1.88
N PRO A 62 -6.24 -24.62 0.74
CA PRO A 62 -7.51 -24.94 0.10
C PRO A 62 -8.37 -25.82 1.00
N LEU A 63 -9.67 -25.51 1.11
CA LEU A 63 -10.64 -26.28 1.90
C LEU A 63 -11.24 -27.44 1.08
N LYS A 64 -10.38 -28.28 0.50
CA LYS A 64 -10.78 -29.49 -0.24
C LYS A 64 -9.87 -30.66 0.15
N ASN A 65 -10.43 -31.86 0.23
CA ASN A 65 -9.73 -33.08 0.62
C ASN A 65 -8.92 -33.74 -0.51
N ASP A 66 -9.15 -33.36 -1.78
CA ASP A 66 -8.44 -33.92 -2.93
C ASP A 66 -7.16 -33.13 -3.26
N SER A 67 -6.12 -33.85 -3.65
CA SER A 67 -4.74 -33.38 -3.78
C SER A 67 -4.49 -32.28 -4.83
N ILE A 68 -5.51 -31.86 -5.60
CA ILE A 68 -5.42 -30.70 -6.50
C ILE A 68 -6.71 -29.88 -6.43
N PRO A 69 -6.67 -28.63 -5.94
CA PRO A 69 -7.84 -27.76 -5.91
C PRO A 69 -8.24 -27.33 -7.33
N THR A 70 -9.54 -27.13 -7.54
CA THR A 70 -10.13 -26.64 -8.79
C THR A 70 -10.52 -25.16 -8.67
N GLN A 71 -10.89 -24.54 -9.79
CA GLN A 71 -11.43 -23.18 -9.76
C GLN A 71 -12.65 -23.10 -8.84
N GLY A 72 -12.73 -22.04 -8.03
CA GLY A 72 -13.76 -21.82 -7.04
C GLY A 72 -13.50 -22.51 -5.69
N THR A 73 -12.40 -23.25 -5.53
CA THR A 73 -12.09 -23.91 -4.24
C THR A 73 -11.85 -22.84 -3.16
N PRO A 74 -12.64 -22.82 -2.07
CA PRO A 74 -12.44 -21.88 -0.97
C PRO A 74 -11.08 -22.09 -0.29
N VAL A 75 -10.55 -21.02 0.31
CA VAL A 75 -9.38 -21.12 1.19
C VAL A 75 -9.78 -20.84 2.64
N GLY A 76 -9.05 -21.45 3.56
CA GLY A 76 -9.25 -21.29 4.99
C GLY A 76 -7.99 -21.52 5.79
N LEU A 77 -8.11 -21.42 7.11
CA LEU A 77 -7.01 -21.59 8.05
C LEU A 77 -6.94 -23.01 8.60
N SER A 78 -5.72 -23.48 8.85
CA SER A 78 -5.48 -24.80 9.42
C SER A 78 -4.32 -24.82 10.43
N PHE A 79 -4.47 -25.63 11.47
CA PHE A 79 -3.50 -25.89 12.53
C PHE A 79 -2.37 -26.83 12.07
N SER A 80 -2.55 -27.56 10.96
CA SER A 80 -1.48 -28.42 10.44
C SER A 80 -0.28 -27.57 10.08
N ALA A 81 0.91 -27.93 10.60
CA ALA A 81 2.18 -27.30 10.23
C ALA A 81 2.24 -27.13 8.70
N CYS A 82 2.53 -25.93 8.22
CA CYS A 82 2.37 -25.60 6.82
C CYS A 82 3.15 -26.59 5.96
N ASP A 83 2.46 -27.54 5.33
CA ASP A 83 3.13 -28.54 4.51
C ASP A 83 3.70 -27.85 3.27
N SER A 84 5.02 -27.66 3.27
CA SER A 84 5.77 -27.00 2.21
C SER A 84 5.62 -27.66 0.82
N GLN A 85 5.14 -28.90 0.76
CA GLN A 85 4.91 -29.64 -0.49
C GLN A 85 3.54 -29.33 -1.12
N ILE A 86 2.51 -29.13 -0.30
CA ILE A 86 1.11 -28.97 -0.78
C ILE A 86 0.50 -27.60 -0.47
N HIS A 87 1.00 -26.81 0.48
CA HIS A 87 0.41 -25.52 0.87
C HIS A 87 1.29 -24.33 0.45
N ARG A 88 1.87 -24.44 -0.75
CA ARG A 88 2.87 -23.49 -1.25
C ARG A 88 2.24 -22.37 -2.07
N PHE A 89 2.39 -21.15 -1.59
CA PHE A 89 2.05 -19.92 -2.28
C PHE A 89 3.30 -19.19 -2.76
N GLN A 90 3.15 -18.38 -3.80
CA GLN A 90 4.19 -17.51 -4.31
C GLN A 90 3.60 -16.23 -4.88
N LYS A 91 4.38 -15.15 -4.82
CA LYS A 91 4.06 -13.92 -5.56
C LYS A 91 4.36 -14.14 -7.04
N THR A 92 3.49 -13.70 -7.93
CA THR A 92 3.79 -13.70 -9.38
C THR A 92 4.86 -12.68 -9.76
N SER A 93 5.49 -12.83 -10.94
CA SER A 93 6.32 -11.79 -11.54
C SER A 93 5.48 -10.55 -11.85
N GLY A 94 5.96 -9.37 -11.44
CA GLY A 94 5.13 -8.18 -11.24
C GLY A 94 4.53 -7.55 -12.50
N MET A 95 3.31 -7.03 -12.35
CA MET A 95 2.66 -6.04 -13.21
C MET A 95 2.48 -4.72 -12.43
N ALA A 96 2.15 -3.63 -13.13
CA ALA A 96 2.03 -2.25 -12.61
C ALA A 96 1.11 -2.07 -11.38
N TYR A 97 0.24 -3.05 -11.09
CA TYR A 97 -0.75 -2.99 -10.00
C TYR A 97 -0.45 -3.97 -8.84
N GLY A 98 0.71 -4.63 -8.79
CA GLY A 98 1.10 -5.53 -7.69
C GLY A 98 1.24 -7.00 -8.11
N LYS A 99 1.73 -7.84 -7.19
CA LYS A 99 1.96 -9.28 -7.42
C LYS A 99 0.79 -10.09 -6.87
N ALA A 100 0.22 -10.95 -7.70
CA ALA A 100 -0.87 -11.84 -7.29
C ALA A 100 -0.33 -12.97 -6.41
N ILE A 101 -1.15 -13.46 -5.49
CA ILE A 101 -0.84 -14.65 -4.69
C ILE A 101 -1.26 -15.90 -5.46
N LYS A 102 -0.26 -16.63 -5.97
CA LYS A 102 -0.44 -17.89 -6.70
C LYS A 102 -0.23 -19.07 -5.76
N TYR A 103 -1.22 -19.94 -5.68
CA TYR A 103 -1.08 -21.27 -5.14
C TYR A 103 -0.31 -22.14 -6.16
N SER A 104 0.87 -22.60 -5.76
CA SER A 104 1.85 -23.23 -6.64
C SER A 104 1.35 -24.57 -7.17
N PRO A 105 0.79 -25.48 -6.33
CA PRO A 105 0.18 -26.70 -6.82
C PRO A 105 -1.06 -26.40 -7.68
N GLY A 106 -1.10 -26.87 -8.93
CA GLY A 106 -2.23 -26.58 -9.84
C GLY A 106 -2.26 -25.15 -10.41
N GLY A 107 -1.37 -24.26 -9.96
CA GLY A 107 -1.13 -22.95 -10.57
C GLY A 107 -2.28 -21.94 -10.52
N LEU A 108 -3.19 -22.09 -9.56
CA LEU A 108 -4.35 -21.21 -9.35
C LEU A 108 -3.96 -19.97 -8.53
N CYS A 109 -4.73 -18.90 -8.64
CA CYS A 109 -4.51 -17.66 -7.89
C CYS A 109 -5.63 -17.37 -6.90
N LEU A 110 -5.27 -16.75 -5.79
CA LEU A 110 -6.22 -16.29 -4.78
C LEU A 110 -7.04 -15.11 -5.33
N GLN A 111 -8.36 -15.25 -5.30
CA GLN A 111 -9.31 -14.30 -5.90
C GLN A 111 -10.72 -14.43 -5.29
N SER A 112 -11.65 -13.62 -5.79
CA SER A 112 -13.09 -13.74 -5.53
C SER A 112 -13.65 -15.07 -6.05
N VAL A 113 -14.52 -15.72 -5.26
CA VAL A 113 -15.20 -16.96 -5.66
C VAL A 113 -16.18 -16.75 -6.82
N SER A 114 -16.83 -15.58 -6.91
CA SER A 114 -17.73 -15.25 -8.02
C SER A 114 -16.99 -15.00 -9.34
N GLY A 115 -15.67 -14.82 -9.28
CA GLY A 115 -14.88 -14.46 -10.45
C GLY A 115 -15.17 -13.02 -10.92
N ASN A 116 -15.66 -12.15 -10.02
CA ASN A 116 -15.87 -10.73 -10.26
C ASN A 116 -15.03 -9.88 -9.28
N ALA A 117 -15.22 -8.55 -9.27
CA ALA A 117 -14.64 -7.72 -8.23
C ALA A 117 -15.25 -8.14 -6.88
N PRO A 118 -14.42 -8.39 -5.84
CA PRO A 118 -14.93 -8.94 -4.59
C PRO A 118 -15.88 -7.98 -3.89
N ALA A 119 -16.90 -8.53 -3.22
CA ALA A 119 -17.77 -7.81 -2.29
C ALA A 119 -17.43 -8.14 -0.83
N LYS A 120 -17.82 -7.26 0.11
CA LYS A 120 -17.68 -7.55 1.54
C LYS A 120 -18.45 -8.83 1.90
N GLY A 121 -17.81 -9.71 2.66
CA GLY A 121 -18.35 -11.01 3.08
C GLY A 121 -18.20 -12.12 2.04
N GLU A 122 -17.72 -11.81 0.83
CA GLU A 122 -17.51 -12.81 -0.21
C GLU A 122 -16.37 -13.76 0.18
N VAL A 123 -16.51 -15.05 -0.17
CA VAL A 123 -15.50 -16.06 0.11
C VAL A 123 -14.28 -15.89 -0.79
N ALA A 124 -13.09 -15.99 -0.20
CA ALA A 124 -11.84 -16.05 -0.93
C ALA A 124 -11.62 -17.47 -1.45
N ALA A 125 -11.27 -17.59 -2.72
CA ALA A 125 -11.13 -18.87 -3.40
C ALA A 125 -9.95 -18.87 -4.39
N LEU A 126 -9.60 -20.06 -4.86
CA LEU A 126 -8.59 -20.26 -5.90
C LEU A 126 -9.24 -20.24 -7.29
N GLY A 127 -8.66 -19.54 -8.25
CA GLY A 127 -9.17 -19.49 -9.62
C GLY A 127 -8.10 -19.37 -10.70
N ARG A 128 -8.54 -19.53 -11.96
CA ARG A 128 -7.66 -19.52 -13.14
C ARG A 128 -7.24 -18.09 -13.48
N LYS A 129 -6.04 -17.96 -14.10
CA LYS A 129 -5.40 -16.72 -14.58
C LYS A 129 -4.84 -15.80 -13.50
N CYS A 130 -3.56 -15.97 -13.25
CA CYS A 130 -2.79 -15.20 -12.28
C CYS A 130 -2.34 -13.80 -12.75
N ALA A 131 -2.43 -13.50 -14.05
CA ALA A 131 -2.07 -12.21 -14.63
C ALA A 131 -2.60 -12.13 -16.08
N GLU A 132 -3.26 -11.03 -16.47
CA GLU A 132 -3.55 -10.54 -17.84
C GLU A 132 -4.89 -9.79 -17.94
N GLY A 133 -4.87 -8.69 -18.70
CA GLY A 133 -6.04 -8.00 -19.25
C GLY A 133 -7.07 -7.50 -18.23
N SER A 134 -8.34 -7.56 -18.63
CA SER A 134 -9.48 -7.09 -17.85
C SER A 134 -9.66 -7.83 -16.53
N ASP A 135 -9.14 -9.05 -16.34
CA ASP A 135 -9.38 -9.87 -15.14
C ASP A 135 -8.62 -9.42 -13.88
N ALA A 136 -7.83 -8.35 -13.94
CA ALA A 136 -7.03 -7.85 -12.82
C ALA A 136 -7.87 -7.48 -11.58
N PHE A 137 -9.11 -7.02 -11.74
CA PHE A 137 -9.98 -6.57 -10.64
C PHE A 137 -10.43 -7.69 -9.69
N LYS A 138 -10.30 -8.95 -10.08
CA LYS A 138 -10.83 -10.13 -9.37
C LYS A 138 -9.89 -10.66 -8.28
N ARG A 139 -8.61 -10.27 -8.33
CA ARG A 139 -7.50 -10.98 -7.68
C ARG A 139 -7.16 -10.40 -6.30
N VAL A 140 -6.57 -11.25 -5.46
CA VAL A 140 -5.90 -10.83 -4.23
C VAL A 140 -4.42 -10.62 -4.52
N TYR A 141 -3.97 -9.43 -4.18
CA TYR A 141 -2.59 -9.01 -4.26
C TYR A 141 -2.09 -8.76 -2.84
N THR A 142 -0.78 -8.79 -2.68
CA THR A 142 -0.16 -8.08 -1.57
C THR A 142 -0.25 -6.59 -1.92
N PHE A 143 -1.16 -5.84 -1.29
CA PHE A 143 -1.50 -4.45 -1.66
C PHE A 143 -1.31 -3.49 -0.47
N PRO A 144 -0.56 -2.39 -0.65
CA PRO A 144 0.38 -2.20 -1.75
C PRO A 144 1.38 -3.34 -1.71
N ASP A 145 2.13 -3.63 -2.76
CA ASP A 145 3.28 -4.53 -2.59
C ASP A 145 3.98 -4.05 -1.30
N PRO A 146 4.06 -4.85 -0.21
CA PRO A 146 4.70 -4.40 1.03
C PRO A 146 6.15 -3.96 0.75
N ASP A 147 6.64 -4.38 -0.42
CA ASP A 147 7.92 -4.06 -1.03
C ASP A 147 7.92 -2.74 -1.84
N CYS A 148 6.77 -2.06 -2.06
CA CYS A 148 6.68 -0.80 -2.79
C CYS A 148 6.13 0.40 -1.99
N SER A 149 4.88 0.47 -1.50
CA SER A 149 4.43 1.70 -0.78
C SER A 149 4.82 1.69 0.70
N TYR A 150 5.04 2.87 1.28
CA TYR A 150 5.30 3.03 2.72
C TYR A 150 4.03 3.03 3.56
N GLY A 151 2.85 3.07 2.93
CA GLY A 151 1.57 2.87 3.59
C GLY A 151 1.06 4.11 4.30
N LEU A 152 1.30 5.30 3.75
CA LEU A 152 0.64 6.52 4.21
C LEU A 152 -0.86 6.41 3.96
N GLN A 153 -1.28 5.99 2.76
CA GLN A 153 -2.69 5.85 2.41
C GLN A 153 -3.40 4.79 3.28
N THR A 154 -2.71 3.70 3.59
CA THR A 154 -3.30 2.53 4.28
C THR A 154 -3.25 2.63 5.79
N GLY A 155 -2.51 3.59 6.36
CA GLY A 155 -2.30 3.69 7.80
C GLY A 155 -1.20 2.80 8.36
N LEU A 156 -0.51 2.00 7.51
CA LEU A 156 0.61 1.15 7.96
C LEU A 156 1.76 1.99 8.54
N LEU A 157 2.03 3.16 7.93
CA LEU A 157 2.90 4.15 8.56
C LEU A 157 2.10 4.91 9.60
N SER A 158 2.47 4.79 10.89
CA SER A 158 1.77 5.44 12.01
C SER A 158 1.77 6.98 11.93
N ASP A 159 0.74 7.62 12.50
CA ASP A 159 0.63 9.09 12.56
C ASP A 159 1.83 9.74 13.25
N SER A 160 2.43 9.09 14.24
CA SER A 160 3.61 9.62 14.96
C SER A 160 4.85 9.80 14.07
N ARG A 161 4.83 9.24 12.86
CA ARG A 161 5.88 9.36 11.86
C ARG A 161 5.60 10.44 10.81
N LEU A 162 4.43 11.08 10.88
CA LEU A 162 4.04 12.17 10.01
C LEU A 162 4.17 13.48 10.80
N ILE A 163 5.07 14.34 10.34
CA ILE A 163 5.44 15.58 11.01
C ILE A 163 5.27 16.71 9.99
N SER A 164 5.07 17.94 10.46
CA SER A 164 5.05 19.11 9.59
C SER A 164 5.66 20.32 10.29
N SER A 165 6.10 21.30 9.50
CA SER A 165 6.59 22.60 9.98
C SER A 165 5.55 23.31 10.86
N SER A 166 4.31 23.32 10.39
CA SER A 166 3.18 23.96 11.05
C SER A 166 1.87 23.30 10.60
N VAL A 167 0.76 23.68 11.25
CA VAL A 167 -0.60 23.21 10.93
C VAL A 167 -1.57 24.37 10.96
N LEU A 168 -2.42 24.49 9.95
CA LEU A 168 -3.44 25.54 9.83
C LEU A 168 -4.50 25.47 10.95
N GLY A 169 -4.73 24.26 11.47
CA GLY A 169 -5.65 23.96 12.56
C GLY A 169 -5.81 22.45 12.73
N ASP A 170 -6.62 22.03 13.70
CA ASP A 170 -6.74 20.62 14.12
C ASP A 170 -7.20 19.69 12.99
N SER A 171 -7.97 20.19 12.02
CA SER A 171 -8.42 19.42 10.85
C SER A 171 -7.42 19.41 9.69
N TYR A 172 -6.21 19.97 9.84
CA TYR A 172 -5.20 20.10 8.79
C TYR A 172 -3.81 19.58 9.21
N THR A 173 -3.78 18.70 10.21
CA THR A 173 -2.55 18.10 10.73
C THR A 173 -1.90 17.15 9.72
N ALA A 174 -0.66 16.72 10.00
CA ALA A 174 0.10 15.85 9.13
C ALA A 174 -0.61 14.49 8.85
N SER A 175 -1.40 13.97 9.79
CA SER A 175 -2.17 12.73 9.61
C SER A 175 -3.27 12.85 8.54
N TYR A 176 -3.83 14.04 8.33
CA TYR A 176 -4.74 14.29 7.21
C TYR A 176 -4.02 14.34 5.86
N GLY A 177 -2.69 14.49 5.85
CA GLY A 177 -1.85 14.47 4.66
C GLY A 177 -1.64 13.09 4.04
N ARG A 178 -2.41 12.06 4.40
CA ARG A 178 -2.37 10.74 3.77
C ARG A 178 -3.06 10.77 2.39
N LEU A 179 -2.46 10.15 1.38
CA LEU A 179 -3.06 10.06 0.04
C LEU A 179 -4.49 9.51 0.11
N ARG A 180 -5.40 10.08 -0.69
CA ARG A 180 -6.83 9.72 -0.74
C ARG A 180 -7.61 9.85 0.57
N ASN A 181 -7.07 10.52 1.59
CA ASN A 181 -7.89 10.94 2.73
C ASN A 181 -9.03 11.84 2.23
N ARG A 182 -10.29 11.45 2.49
CA ARG A 182 -11.48 12.15 2.00
C ARG A 182 -11.94 13.28 2.92
N THR A 183 -11.43 13.33 4.15
CA THR A 183 -11.85 14.30 5.15
C THR A 183 -11.12 15.62 5.00
N SER A 184 -9.79 15.58 4.84
CA SER A 184 -8.97 16.79 4.73
C SER A 184 -7.61 16.49 4.07
N ALA A 185 -6.67 17.42 4.20
CA ALA A 185 -5.27 17.35 3.79
C ALA A 185 -4.39 17.99 4.88
N TRP A 186 -3.08 17.76 4.86
CA TRP A 186 -2.19 18.63 5.62
C TRP A 186 -2.15 20.00 4.97
N CYS A 187 -2.25 21.07 5.76
CA CYS A 187 -2.02 22.44 5.31
C CYS A 187 -1.24 23.19 6.41
N PRO A 188 -0.16 23.92 6.06
CA PRO A 188 0.57 24.74 7.02
C PRO A 188 -0.20 26.01 7.38
N LYS A 189 0.29 26.75 8.38
CA LYS A 189 -0.19 28.08 8.74
C LYS A 189 0.08 29.09 7.62
N ASP A 190 -0.60 30.22 7.69
CA ASP A 190 -0.50 31.29 6.68
C ASP A 190 0.79 32.10 6.78
N ASP A 191 1.42 32.09 7.95
CA ASP A 191 2.68 32.77 8.28
C ASP A 191 3.90 31.83 8.27
N ASP A 192 3.76 30.62 7.70
CA ASP A 192 4.86 29.67 7.53
C ASP A 192 5.58 29.92 6.20
N ASP A 193 6.72 30.61 6.27
CA ASP A 193 7.53 30.98 5.10
C ASP A 193 8.34 29.81 4.52
N ASP A 194 8.52 28.71 5.28
CA ASP A 194 9.27 27.51 4.84
C ASP A 194 8.50 26.22 5.18
N PRO A 195 7.32 26.01 4.59
CA PRO A 195 6.46 24.91 4.96
C PRO A 195 7.05 23.57 4.50
N TYR A 196 6.95 22.53 5.34
CA TYR A 196 7.31 21.18 4.95
C TYR A 196 6.38 20.11 5.52
N PHE A 197 6.16 19.06 4.72
CA PHE A 197 5.58 17.80 5.18
C PHE A 197 6.69 16.76 5.33
N GLN A 198 6.93 16.31 6.55
CA GLN A 198 8.00 15.38 6.89
C GLN A 198 7.45 13.97 7.17
N ILE A 199 8.16 12.97 6.65
CA ILE A 199 7.85 11.56 6.79
C ILE A 199 9.08 10.86 7.37
N ASP A 200 8.95 10.26 8.57
CA ASP A 200 9.92 9.27 9.08
C ASP A 200 9.52 7.88 8.54
N LEU A 201 10.33 7.31 7.66
CA LEU A 201 10.10 5.98 7.11
C LEU A 201 10.31 4.86 8.15
N GLY A 202 10.96 5.18 9.28
CA GLY A 202 11.24 4.30 10.41
C GLY A 202 12.54 3.50 10.30
N TYR A 203 13.08 3.38 9.09
CA TYR A 203 14.38 2.78 8.78
C TYR A 203 14.93 3.41 7.50
N VAL A 204 16.24 3.28 7.30
CA VAL A 204 16.89 3.72 6.05
C VAL A 204 16.51 2.77 4.93
N ASP A 205 16.00 3.32 3.82
CA ASP A 205 15.53 2.55 2.67
C ASP A 205 15.58 3.40 1.39
N GLU A 206 15.47 2.75 0.24
CA GLU A 206 15.54 3.40 -1.07
C GLU A 206 14.13 3.84 -1.53
N ILE A 207 13.97 5.15 -1.73
CA ILE A 207 12.75 5.74 -2.30
C ILE A 207 12.94 5.98 -3.80
N ARG A 208 11.92 5.64 -4.59
CA ARG A 208 11.92 5.74 -6.06
C ARG A 208 10.74 6.54 -6.61
N GLY A 209 9.82 6.95 -5.76
CA GLY A 209 8.69 7.76 -6.19
C GLY A 209 7.85 8.28 -5.03
N LEU A 210 7.02 9.26 -5.34
CA LEU A 210 5.95 9.73 -4.48
C LEU A 210 4.71 10.08 -5.29
N ALA A 211 3.56 10.14 -4.65
CA ALA A 211 2.34 10.66 -5.22
C ALA A 211 1.78 11.78 -4.35
N THR A 212 1.28 12.83 -5.00
CA THR A 212 0.71 14.01 -4.32
C THR A 212 -0.72 14.29 -4.79
N GLN A 213 -1.55 14.79 -3.88
CA GLN A 213 -2.88 15.35 -4.10
C GLN A 213 -3.03 16.63 -3.26
N GLY A 214 -4.08 17.42 -3.51
CA GLY A 214 -4.44 18.58 -2.68
C GLY A 214 -5.66 18.34 -1.81
N HIS A 215 -6.18 19.41 -1.19
CA HIS A 215 -7.44 19.43 -0.47
C HIS A 215 -8.62 19.54 -1.44
N GLU A 216 -9.43 18.49 -1.49
CA GLU A 216 -10.54 18.35 -2.44
C GLU A 216 -11.63 19.41 -2.26
N ALA A 217 -12.26 19.48 -1.09
CA ALA A 217 -13.41 20.37 -0.87
C ALA A 217 -13.08 21.87 -0.97
N LYS A 218 -11.88 22.29 -0.59
CA LYS A 218 -11.44 23.69 -0.62
C LYS A 218 -10.75 24.10 -1.92
N TYR A 219 -10.50 23.12 -2.80
CA TYR A 219 -9.75 23.31 -4.03
C TYR A 219 -8.35 23.89 -3.82
N TRP A 220 -7.67 23.52 -2.73
CA TRP A 220 -6.30 23.97 -2.43
C TRP A 220 -5.29 22.88 -2.79
N PHE A 221 -4.21 23.24 -3.48
CA PHE A 221 -3.21 22.25 -3.90
C PHE A 221 -1.86 22.87 -4.21
N VAL A 222 -0.81 22.07 -4.01
CA VAL A 222 0.55 22.40 -4.40
C VAL A 222 0.74 22.18 -5.91
N ARG A 223 1.25 23.20 -6.60
CA ARG A 223 1.59 23.19 -8.03
C ARG A 223 3.03 22.73 -8.25
N THR A 224 3.96 23.16 -7.42
CA THR A 224 5.36 22.74 -7.47
C THR A 224 5.93 22.58 -6.07
N PHE A 225 6.89 21.67 -5.93
CA PHE A 225 7.55 21.38 -4.66
C PHE A 225 8.99 20.89 -4.91
N THR A 226 9.83 20.98 -3.88
CA THR A 226 11.13 20.32 -3.83
C THR A 226 11.10 19.19 -2.81
N LEU A 227 12.13 18.35 -2.81
CA LEU A 227 12.33 17.32 -1.81
C LEU A 227 13.63 17.57 -1.06
N SER A 228 13.62 17.29 0.24
CA SER A 228 14.83 17.20 1.06
C SER A 228 14.82 15.88 1.82
N PHE A 229 16.00 15.30 2.06
CA PHE A 229 16.13 14.00 2.68
C PHE A 229 17.21 14.00 3.76
N SER A 230 17.09 13.08 4.71
CA SER A 230 17.99 12.97 5.85
C SER A 230 18.05 11.54 6.40
N LEU A 231 19.22 11.14 6.90
CA LEU A 231 19.41 9.85 7.57
C LEU A 231 19.18 9.95 9.08
N ASP A 232 19.41 11.13 9.68
CA ASP A 232 19.43 11.37 11.13
C ASP A 232 18.27 12.28 11.61
N GLY A 233 17.58 12.95 10.68
CA GLY A 233 16.54 13.94 10.96
C GLY A 233 17.07 15.33 11.32
N ILE A 234 18.39 15.51 11.34
CA ILE A 234 19.10 16.73 11.75
C ILE A 234 19.75 17.38 10.53
N THR A 235 20.52 16.61 9.76
CA THR A 235 21.23 17.08 8.58
C THR A 235 20.40 16.78 7.34
N TRP A 236 20.01 17.82 6.60
CA TRP A 236 19.11 17.71 5.46
C TRP A 236 19.82 18.07 4.14
N PHE A 237 19.57 17.25 3.12
CA PHE A 237 20.10 17.44 1.78
C PHE A 237 18.96 17.64 0.79
N ASN A 238 19.11 18.57 -0.14
CA ASN A 238 18.13 18.78 -1.19
C ASN A 238 18.29 17.72 -2.29
N TYR A 239 17.17 17.25 -2.81
CA TYR A 239 17.18 16.37 -3.97
C TYR A 239 17.58 17.13 -5.22
N THR A 240 18.58 16.60 -5.92
CA THR A 240 19.10 17.14 -7.18
C THR A 240 19.04 16.06 -8.25
N GLU A 241 18.68 16.42 -9.47
CA GLU A 241 18.71 15.50 -10.61
C GLU A 241 20.05 15.69 -11.33
N ASN A 242 20.91 14.67 -11.31
CA ASN A 242 22.26 14.68 -11.92
C ASN A 242 23.18 15.81 -11.42
N GLY A 243 23.04 16.24 -10.16
CA GLY A 243 23.85 17.31 -9.57
C GLY A 243 23.54 18.73 -10.08
N LEU A 244 22.51 18.90 -10.90
CA LEU A 244 22.12 20.18 -11.49
C LEU A 244 21.07 20.89 -10.63
N GLY A 245 21.52 21.45 -9.49
CA GLY A 245 20.66 22.24 -8.59
C GLY A 245 19.47 21.48 -7.99
N THR A 246 18.71 22.15 -7.12
CA THR A 246 17.54 21.54 -6.48
C THR A 246 16.45 21.25 -7.51
N LYS A 247 16.02 19.98 -7.63
CA LYS A 247 14.98 19.57 -8.55
C LYS A 247 13.61 20.08 -8.08
N VAL A 248 12.89 20.74 -8.98
CA VAL A 248 11.50 21.15 -8.78
C VAL A 248 10.56 20.12 -9.43
N PHE A 249 9.72 19.49 -8.62
CA PHE A 249 8.67 18.58 -9.05
C PHE A 249 7.38 19.34 -9.36
N ARG A 250 6.56 18.78 -10.25
CA ARG A 250 5.25 19.33 -10.61
C ARG A 250 4.13 18.51 -9.99
N GLY A 251 3.28 19.16 -9.21
CA GLY A 251 1.99 18.63 -8.76
C GLY A 251 0.98 18.55 -9.91
N ARG A 252 -0.22 18.04 -9.60
CA ARG A 252 -1.36 18.16 -10.54
C ARG A 252 -1.98 19.53 -10.35
N SER A 253 -2.36 20.19 -11.43
CA SER A 253 -3.25 21.36 -11.39
C SER A 253 -4.71 21.00 -11.07
N HIS A 254 -4.93 20.05 -10.15
CA HIS A 254 -6.25 19.60 -9.71
C HIS A 254 -6.14 18.90 -8.34
N PRO A 255 -6.95 19.26 -7.33
CA PRO A 255 -6.78 18.77 -5.94
C PRO A 255 -7.14 17.28 -5.76
N ILE A 256 -8.07 16.77 -6.59
CA ILE A 256 -8.56 15.38 -6.51
C ILE A 256 -7.63 14.39 -7.22
N LEU A 257 -6.99 14.81 -8.31
CA LEU A 257 -6.32 13.86 -9.19
C LEU A 257 -4.91 13.57 -8.66
N VAL A 258 -4.62 12.29 -8.45
CA VAL A 258 -3.30 11.85 -7.99
C VAL A 258 -2.23 12.20 -9.03
N LYS A 259 -1.15 12.84 -8.59
CA LYS A 259 0.06 13.07 -9.40
C LYS A 259 1.19 12.17 -8.92
N PRO A 260 1.51 11.07 -9.63
CA PRO A 260 2.74 10.35 -9.40
C PRO A 260 3.94 11.17 -9.90
N ASN A 261 5.04 11.11 -9.16
CA ASN A 261 6.34 11.66 -9.49
C ASN A 261 7.40 10.57 -9.25
N THR A 262 8.18 10.27 -10.27
CA THR A 262 9.33 9.36 -10.14
C THR A 262 10.51 10.14 -9.57
N ILE A 263 11.26 9.52 -8.67
CA ILE A 263 12.51 10.03 -8.12
C ILE A 263 13.62 9.22 -8.79
N GLU A 264 14.25 9.82 -9.79
CA GLU A 264 15.34 9.24 -10.58
C GLU A 264 16.48 10.27 -10.70
N PRO A 265 17.68 10.00 -10.14
CA PRO A 265 18.08 8.77 -9.45
C PRO A 265 17.31 8.55 -8.14
N SER A 266 17.18 7.30 -7.73
CA SER A 266 16.59 6.94 -6.43
C SER A 266 17.39 7.55 -5.26
N VAL A 267 16.74 7.65 -4.09
CA VAL A 267 17.36 8.24 -2.89
C VAL A 267 17.30 7.24 -1.75
N THR A 268 18.44 6.97 -1.12
CA THR A 268 18.50 6.22 0.15
C THR A 268 18.32 7.18 1.32
N THR A 269 17.25 7.04 2.09
CA THR A 269 16.95 7.96 3.20
C THR A 269 16.14 7.27 4.30
N ARG A 270 16.11 7.86 5.50
CA ARG A 270 15.11 7.54 6.54
C ARG A 270 14.02 8.61 6.61
N PHE A 271 14.38 9.87 6.45
CA PHE A 271 13.46 10.99 6.54
C PHE A 271 13.31 11.66 5.19
N LEU A 272 12.07 11.99 4.82
CA LEU A 272 11.76 12.70 3.59
C LEU A 272 10.92 13.94 3.93
N ARG A 273 11.29 15.09 3.39
CA ARG A 273 10.49 16.31 3.39
C ARG A 273 10.00 16.63 1.99
N ILE A 274 8.73 16.99 1.90
CA ILE A 274 8.13 17.62 0.73
C ILE A 274 7.96 19.10 1.07
N ASN A 275 8.63 19.98 0.32
CA ASN A 275 8.62 21.42 0.58
C ASN A 275 7.82 22.12 -0.54
N PRO A 276 6.57 22.56 -0.30
CA PRO A 276 5.80 23.32 -1.26
C PRO A 276 6.53 24.60 -1.71
N VAL A 277 6.50 24.88 -3.03
CA VAL A 277 7.13 26.09 -3.60
C VAL A 277 6.09 27.00 -4.24
N GLN A 278 5.14 26.43 -5.00
CA GLN A 278 4.02 27.17 -5.57
C GLN A 278 2.74 26.39 -5.33
N TRP A 279 1.63 27.10 -5.13
CA TRP A 279 0.33 26.50 -4.83
C TRP A 279 -0.82 27.33 -5.42
N TYR A 280 -2.01 26.76 -5.38
CA TYR A 280 -3.26 27.46 -5.60
C TYR A 280 -4.07 27.48 -4.30
N GLY A 281 -4.47 28.67 -3.85
CA GLY A 281 -5.11 28.86 -2.55
C GLY A 281 -4.11 28.70 -1.40
N LYS A 282 -3.97 27.47 -0.88
CA LYS A 282 -3.01 27.13 0.19
C LYS A 282 -2.15 25.91 -0.20
N PRO A 283 -0.93 25.75 0.35
CA PRO A 283 -0.03 24.64 0.04
C PRO A 283 -0.44 23.33 0.75
N CYS A 284 -1.65 22.85 0.46
CA CYS A 284 -2.16 21.64 1.07
C CYS A 284 -1.72 20.38 0.32
N LEU A 285 -1.30 19.34 1.06
CA LEU A 285 -0.85 18.06 0.50
C LEU A 285 -1.57 16.86 1.11
N ARG A 286 -1.79 15.87 0.24
CA ARG A 286 -1.99 14.46 0.58
C ARG A 286 -0.93 13.63 -0.16
N VAL A 287 -0.24 12.71 0.51
CA VAL A 287 1.01 12.10 0.04
C VAL A 287 1.03 10.57 0.24
N GLU A 288 1.69 9.87 -0.69
CA GLU A 288 2.15 8.49 -0.54
C GLU A 288 3.59 8.38 -1.08
N VAL A 289 4.41 7.49 -0.49
CA VAL A 289 5.81 7.28 -0.87
C VAL A 289 6.01 5.85 -1.34
N TYR A 290 6.91 5.65 -2.32
CA TYR A 290 7.12 4.37 -3.00
C TYR A 290 8.61 4.00 -3.13
N ARG A 291 8.91 2.71 -2.99
CA ARG A 291 10.21 2.04 -3.25
C ARG A 291 10.33 1.55 -4.69
N CYS A 292 9.26 1.61 -5.48
CA CYS A 292 9.27 1.22 -6.89
C CYS A 292 9.05 2.44 -7.80
N SER A 293 9.57 2.34 -9.03
CA SER A 293 9.44 3.41 -10.02
C SER A 293 7.99 3.52 -10.48
N LEU A 294 7.45 4.74 -10.44
CA LEU A 294 6.09 5.04 -10.87
C LEU A 294 6.08 5.30 -12.39
N ARG A 295 6.16 4.23 -13.19
CA ARG A 295 5.93 4.37 -14.64
C ARG A 295 4.47 4.72 -14.89
N ASN A 296 4.22 5.90 -15.49
CA ASN A 296 2.94 6.21 -16.10
C ASN A 296 2.67 5.14 -17.15
N GLY A 297 1.52 4.46 -17.06
CA GLY A 297 1.03 3.64 -18.17
C GLY A 297 1.01 4.53 -19.41
N LYS A 298 1.90 4.23 -20.38
CA LYS A 298 1.68 4.69 -21.74
C LYS A 298 0.41 3.99 -22.19
N ASN A 299 -0.65 4.75 -22.41
CA ASN A 299 -1.73 4.30 -23.28
C ASN A 299 -1.09 4.07 -24.65
N THR A 300 -0.84 2.82 -25.00
CA THR A 300 -0.74 2.32 -26.37
C THR A 300 -1.99 1.53 -26.64
#